data_AF-A0A5C7WBU0-F1
#
_entry.id   AF-A0A5C7WBU0-F1
#
_cell.length_a   1.000
_cell.length_b   1.000
_cell.length_c   1.000
_cell.angle_alpha   90.00
_cell.angle_beta   90.00
_cell.angle_gamma   90.00
#
_symmetry.space_group_name_H-M   'P 1'
#
loop_
_entity.id
_entity.type
_entity.pdbx_description
1 polymer ?
#
loop_
_entity_poly.entity_id
_entity_poly.type
_entity_poly.pdbx_seq_one_letter_code
_entity_poly.pdbx_strand_id
1 'polypeptide(L)' 'MSTDNDTEFSLTTEEFANLNRVKAASVRRQIQRTGSYFGVIPLRHANGRMLFAPVQPKADQQSRGVEK' A
#
# COMPACT_ATOMS: atom_id res chain seq x y z
N MET A 1 -6.58 26.53 -0.21
CA MET A 1 -7.42 25.78 0.74
C MET A 1 -7.02 24.33 0.59
N SER A 2 -6.25 23.78 1.53
CA SER A 2 -5.61 22.47 1.41
C SER A 2 -5.94 21.64 2.64
N THR A 3 -7.09 20.99 2.63
CA THR A 3 -7.49 20.03 3.66
C THR A 3 -8.41 19.01 3.01
N ASP A 4 -7.84 17.88 2.59
CA ASP A 4 -8.52 16.59 2.66
C ASP A 4 -7.47 15.49 2.52
N ASN A 5 -6.98 15.00 3.65
CA ASN A 5 -6.41 13.65 3.75
C ASN A 5 -7.58 12.66 3.80
N ASP A 6 -8.54 12.78 2.88
CA ASP A 6 -9.50 11.72 2.71
C ASP A 6 -8.68 10.55 2.17
N THR A 7 -8.58 9.52 2.98
CA THR A 7 -7.93 8.27 2.60
C THR A 7 -8.89 7.59 1.64
N GLU A 8 -9.13 8.22 0.49
CA GLU A 8 -10.03 7.71 -0.52
C GLU A 8 -9.29 6.51 -1.10
N PHE A 9 -9.74 5.31 -0.74
CA PHE A 9 -9.20 4.06 -1.28
C PHE A 9 -9.65 3.93 -2.75
N SER A 10 -9.13 4.81 -3.60
CA SER A 10 -9.52 4.96 -5.00
C SER A 10 -8.60 4.18 -5.92
N LEU A 11 -7.35 3.88 -5.49
CA LEU A 11 -6.40 3.20 -6.36
C LEU A 11 -6.61 1.70 -6.38
N THR A 12 -6.67 1.16 -7.59
CA THR A 12 -6.54 -0.28 -7.80
C THR A 12 -5.10 -0.74 -7.53
N THR A 13 -4.90 -2.05 -7.41
CA THR A 13 -3.55 -2.61 -7.22
C THR A 13 -2.59 -2.25 -8.37
N GLU A 14 -3.11 -2.11 -9.58
CA GLU A 14 -2.30 -1.78 -10.77
C GLU A 14 -1.90 -0.31 -10.77
N GLU A 15 -2.81 0.59 -10.42
CA GLU A 15 -2.53 2.02 -10.29
C GLU A 15 -1.56 2.30 -9.14
N PHE A 16 -1.79 1.68 -7.99
CA PHE A 16 -0.88 1.75 -6.85
C PHE A 16 0.52 1.23 -7.21
N ALA A 17 0.59 0.15 -7.98
CA ALA A 17 1.84 -0.41 -8.45
C ALA A 17 2.58 0.53 -9.43
N ASN A 18 1.85 1.12 -10.39
CA ASN A 18 2.40 2.10 -11.34
C ASN A 18 2.94 3.34 -10.62
N LEU A 19 2.18 3.83 -9.64
CA LEU A 19 2.54 4.99 -8.83
C LEU A 19 3.83 4.75 -8.04
N ASN A 20 4.00 3.53 -7.49
CA ASN A 20 5.21 3.12 -6.78
C ASN A 20 6.30 2.52 -7.70
N ARG A 21 6.08 2.49 -9.03
CA ARG A 21 6.96 1.89 -10.04
C ARG A 21 7.36 0.44 -9.74
N VAL A 22 6.43 -0.33 -9.18
CA VAL A 22 6.60 -1.76 -8.87
C VAL A 22 5.65 -2.61 -9.71
N LYS A 23 5.89 -3.92 -9.76
CA LYS A 23 4.95 -4.86 -10.41
C LYS A 23 3.77 -5.12 -9.50
N ALA A 24 2.55 -5.04 -10.03
CA ALA A 24 1.31 -5.33 -9.28
C ALA A 24 1.31 -6.74 -8.66
N ALA A 25 1.88 -7.74 -9.35
CA ALA A 25 2.05 -9.09 -8.83
C ALA A 25 2.91 -9.13 -7.54
N SER A 26 3.92 -8.28 -7.43
CA SER A 26 4.77 -8.16 -6.24
C SER A 26 3.98 -7.61 -5.05
N VAL A 27 3.19 -6.56 -5.28
CA VAL A 27 2.30 -5.96 -4.27
C VAL A 27 1.31 -7.02 -3.76
N ARG A 28 0.62 -7.73 -4.67
CA ARG A 28 -0.33 -8.79 -4.29
C ARG A 28 0.33 -9.90 -3.47
N ARG A 29 1.48 -10.40 -3.94
CA ARG A 29 2.23 -11.46 -3.25
C ARG A 29 2.64 -11.03 -1.83
N GLN A 30 3.10 -9.80 -1.68
CA GLN A 30 3.46 -9.25 -0.38
C GLN A 30 2.23 -9.13 0.51
N ILE A 31 1.14 -8.52 0.05
CA ILE A 31 -0.13 -8.44 0.80
C ILE A 31 -0.63 -9.82 1.23
N GLN A 32 -0.58 -10.83 0.36
CA GLN A 32 -0.99 -12.19 0.72
C GLN A 32 -0.09 -12.82 1.78
N ARG A 33 1.21 -12.47 1.81
CA ARG A 33 2.18 -13.03 2.76
C ARG A 33 2.19 -12.31 4.10
N THR A 34 2.10 -10.98 4.10
CA THR A 34 2.28 -10.13 5.28
C THR A 34 1.00 -9.40 5.72
N GLY A 35 -0.05 -9.38 4.90
CA GLY A 35 -1.29 -8.65 5.16
C GLY A 35 -1.22 -7.14 4.89
N SER A 36 -0.02 -6.60 4.74
CA SER A 36 0.24 -5.16 4.52
C SER A 36 1.45 -4.93 3.62
N TYR A 37 1.46 -3.84 2.86
CA TYR A 37 2.55 -3.45 1.98
C TYR A 37 3.19 -2.17 2.52
N PHE A 38 4.37 -2.29 3.16
CA PHE A 38 5.08 -1.14 3.74
C PHE A 38 4.18 -0.24 4.61
N GLY A 39 3.38 -0.85 5.48
CA GLY A 39 2.41 -0.14 6.34
C GLY A 39 1.07 0.21 5.68
N VAL A 40 0.93 0.04 4.36
CA VAL A 40 -0.34 0.23 3.66
C VAL A 40 -1.18 -1.05 3.75
N ILE A 41 -2.36 -0.93 4.37
CA ILE A 41 -3.34 -2.01 4.48
C ILE A 41 -4.42 -1.78 3.41
N PRO A 42 -4.61 -2.71 2.45
CA PRO A 42 -5.63 -2.57 1.43
C PRO A 42 -7.02 -2.84 1.98
N LEU A 43 -8.02 -2.12 1.47
CA LEU A 43 -9.42 -2.45 1.70
C LEU A 43 -9.86 -3.53 0.72
N ARG A 44 -10.46 -4.59 1.27
CA ARG A 44 -10.92 -5.74 0.51
C ARG A 44 -12.42 -5.62 0.30
N HIS A 45 -12.84 -5.33 -0.93
CA HIS A 45 -14.25 -5.26 -1.29
C HIS A 45 -14.85 -6.67 -1.38
N ALA A 46 -16.16 -6.80 -1.18
CA ALA A 46 -16.88 -8.08 -1.32
C ALA A 46 -16.69 -8.74 -2.70
N ASN A 47 -16.42 -7.94 -3.74
CA ASN A 47 -16.09 -8.40 -5.10
C ASN A 47 -14.63 -8.92 -5.24
N GLY A 48 -13.91 -9.15 -4.14
CA GLY A 48 -12.53 -9.68 -4.16
C GLY A 48 -11.46 -8.70 -4.66
N ARG A 49 -11.83 -7.49 -5.05
CA ARG A 49 -10.91 -6.41 -5.42
C ARG A 49 -10.27 -5.79 -4.18
N MET A 50 -9.02 -5.34 -4.33
CA MET A 50 -8.25 -4.64 -3.30
C MET A 50 -8.08 -3.19 -3.73
N LEU A 51 -8.52 -2.29 -2.87
CA LEU A 51 -8.36 -0.85 -3.02
C LEU A 51 -7.27 -0.35 -2.08
N PHE A 52 -6.45 0.56 -2.58
CA PHE A 52 -5.29 1.11 -1.91
C PHE A 52 -5.48 2.62 -1.77
N ALA A 53 -4.98 3.17 -0.67
CA ALA A 53 -4.86 4.61 -0.53
C ALA A 53 -3.84 5.16 -1.55
N PRO A 54 -4.04 6.37 -2.09
CA PRO A 54 -3.09 7.06 -2.99
C PRO A 54 -1.85 7.58 -2.27
N VAL A 55 -1.32 6.80 -1.34
CA VAL A 55 -0.10 7.09 -0.59
C VAL A 55 1.07 6.35 -1.22
N GLN A 56 2.20 7.04 -1.40
CA GLN A 56 3.47 6.37 -1.63
C GLN A 56 4.01 5.96 -0.27
N PRO A 57 4.00 4.66 0.11
CA PRO A 57 4.73 4.24 1.29
C PRO A 57 6.18 4.65 1.10
N LYS A 58 6.67 5.50 2.00
CA LYS A 58 8.11 5.73 2.11
C LYS A 58 8.70 4.38 2.53
N ALA A 59 9.69 3.90 1.78
CA ALA A 59 10.46 2.74 2.20
C ALA A 59 10.89 3.00 3.65
N ASP A 60 10.49 2.10 4.54
CA ASP A 60 10.68 2.19 5.97
C ASP A 60 12.08 2.74 6.31
N GLN A 61 12.12 4.00 6.74
CA GLN A 61 13.20 4.56 7.57
C GLN A 61 12.74 4.44 9.02
N GLN A 62 12.33 3.24 9.46
CA GLN A 62 11.96 2.95 10.83
C GLN A 62 12.86 1.80 11.33
N SER A 63 14.06 2.20 11.73
CA SER A 63 14.84 1.61 12.82
C SER A 63 14.77 0.08 12.92
N ARG A 64 15.59 -0.63 12.14
CA ARG A 64 16.23 -1.82 12.69
C ARG A 64 17.04 -1.37 13.90
N GLY A 65 16.44 -1.43 15.08
CA GLY A 65 17.17 -1.54 16.33
C GLY A 65 18.04 -2.79 16.21
N VAL A 66 19.30 -2.59 15.82
CA VAL A 66 20.36 -3.55 16.09
C VAL A 66 20.63 -3.39 17.58
N GLU A 67 19.86 -4.09 18.41
CA GLU A 67 20.29 -4.35 19.78
C GLU A 67 21.54 -5.23 19.67
N LYS A 68 22.64 -4.72 20.23
CA LYS A 68 23.94 -5.37 20.32
C LYS A 68 23.99 -6.32 21.51
#